data_AF-A0A965J2K2-F1
#
_entry.id   AF-A0A965J2K2-F1
#
_cell.length_a   1.000
_cell.length_b   1.000
_cell.length_c   1.000
_cell.angle_alpha   90.00
_cell.angle_beta   90.00
_cell.angle_gamma   90.00
#
_symmetry.space_group_name_H-M   'P 1'
#
loop_
_entity.id
_entity.type
_entity.pdbx_description
1 polymer ?
#
loop_
_entity_poly.entity_id
_entity_poly.type
_entity_poly.pdbx_seq_one_letter_code
_entity_poly.pdbx_strand_id
1 'polypeptide(L)'
;MKKLIVMSLAALFLVSCGGSKKGAWSDEDKEKARKEMEKGIRESGVDPKIMKEWIDCAIKKFEENYENFEEADNASDQEGEKIVSDCMASLMKDALKDVNSPETPTDNEEPMENPAQEEESPAEEL
;
A
#
# COMPACT_ATOMS: atom_id res chain seq x y z
N MET A 1 -34.18 49.55 36.65
CA MET A 1 -33.16 49.79 35.60
C MET A 1 -32.10 48.71 35.65
N LYS A 2 -32.10 47.82 34.66
CA LYS A 2 -30.95 47.04 34.17
C LYS A 2 -31.28 46.69 32.72
N LYS A 3 -30.72 47.46 31.79
CA LYS A 3 -30.54 47.02 30.41
C LYS A 3 -29.32 46.10 30.42
N LEU A 4 -29.32 45.02 29.65
CA LEU A 4 -28.26 44.63 28.71
C LEU A 4 -28.75 43.39 27.94
N ILE A 5 -29.28 43.62 26.74
CA ILE A 5 -28.72 43.18 25.43
C ILE A 5 -29.24 41.80 25.00
N VAL A 6 -30.16 41.87 24.03
CA VAL A 6 -30.45 40.83 23.05
C VAL A 6 -29.21 40.63 22.18
N MET A 7 -28.75 39.40 22.02
CA MET A 7 -28.03 38.99 20.82
C MET A 7 -28.32 37.51 20.52
N SER A 8 -29.41 37.30 19.80
CA SER A 8 -29.61 36.13 18.95
C SER A 8 -28.48 36.10 17.92
N LEU A 9 -27.77 34.98 17.78
CA LEU A 9 -27.13 34.61 16.53
C LEU A 9 -26.90 33.10 16.48
N ALA A 10 -27.56 32.50 15.50
CA ALA A 10 -27.38 31.13 15.07
C ALA A 10 -25.90 30.82 14.83
N ALA A 11 -25.36 29.85 15.54
CA ALA A 11 -24.25 29.06 15.03
C ALA A 11 -24.85 27.80 14.41
N LEU A 12 -25.34 27.95 13.17
CA LEU A 12 -25.32 26.87 12.20
C LEU A 12 -23.87 26.41 12.14
N PHE A 13 -23.53 25.32 12.85
CA PHE A 13 -22.31 24.59 12.56
C PHE A 13 -22.49 23.94 11.20
N LEU A 14 -22.18 24.75 10.19
CA LEU A 14 -21.61 24.41 8.90
C LEU A 14 -21.85 22.95 8.50
N VAL A 15 -22.99 22.72 7.84
CA VAL A 15 -23.01 21.75 6.75
C VAL A 15 -21.89 22.20 5.81
N SER A 16 -20.73 21.54 5.92
CA SER A 16 -19.69 21.63 4.92
C SER A 16 -20.23 20.96 3.67
N CYS A 17 -21.01 21.72 2.89
CA CYS A 17 -21.38 21.35 1.53
C CYS A 17 -20.15 21.55 0.64
N GLY A 18 -19.09 20.80 0.93
CA GLY A 18 -18.10 20.47 -0.07
C GLY A 18 -18.63 19.24 -0.77
N GLY A 19 -19.35 19.43 -1.89
CA GLY A 19 -19.69 18.31 -2.77
C GLY A 19 -18.42 17.53 -3.02
N SER A 20 -18.44 16.24 -2.68
CA SER A 20 -17.23 15.42 -2.70
C SER A 20 -16.64 15.48 -4.10
N LYS A 21 -15.35 15.81 -4.19
CA LYS A 21 -14.67 15.94 -5.48
C LYS A 21 -13.82 14.69 -5.64
N LYS A 22 -13.84 14.11 -6.84
CA LYS A 22 -12.84 13.10 -7.24
C LYS A 22 -11.45 13.59 -6.84
N GLY A 23 -10.66 12.73 -6.20
CA GLY A 23 -9.36 13.07 -5.63
C GLY A 23 -9.37 13.55 -4.18
N ALA A 24 -10.53 13.59 -3.51
CA ALA A 24 -10.66 14.11 -2.15
C ALA A 24 -11.43 13.15 -1.23
N TRP A 25 -11.13 11.86 -1.31
CA TRP A 25 -11.71 10.87 -0.41
C TRP A 25 -11.28 11.15 1.03
N SER A 26 -12.21 10.99 1.97
CA SER A 26 -11.89 11.09 3.39
C SER A 26 -10.97 9.93 3.84
N ASP A 27 -10.30 10.09 4.97
CA ASP A 27 -9.53 9.00 5.57
C ASP A 27 -10.43 7.79 5.87
N GLU A 28 -11.69 8.03 6.22
CA GLU A 28 -12.70 6.99 6.46
C GLU A 28 -13.06 6.23 5.17
N ASP A 29 -13.20 6.92 4.03
CA ASP A 29 -13.43 6.28 2.72
C ASP A 29 -12.24 5.39 2.34
N LYS A 30 -11.02 5.89 2.53
CA LYS A 30 -9.78 5.14 2.25
C LYS A 30 -9.65 3.92 3.14
N GLU A 31 -10.01 4.03 4.42
CA GLU A 31 -9.98 2.92 5.37
C GLU A 31 -11.02 1.85 5.02
N LYS A 32 -12.25 2.25 4.64
CA LYS A 32 -13.30 1.31 4.20
C LYS A 32 -12.86 0.55 2.94
N ALA A 33 -12.39 1.27 1.93
CA ALA A 33 -11.89 0.66 0.70
C ALA A 33 -10.77 -0.33 0.96
N ARG A 34 -9.80 0.05 1.81
CA ARG A 34 -8.72 -0.85 2.24
C ARG A 34 -9.27 -2.12 2.88
N LYS A 35 -10.21 -2.01 3.82
CA LYS A 35 -10.78 -3.17 4.51
C LYS A 35 -11.49 -4.12 3.56
N GLU A 36 -12.29 -3.61 2.63
CA GLU A 36 -12.98 -4.46 1.64
C GLU A 36 -11.99 -5.16 0.69
N MET A 37 -10.98 -4.43 0.21
CA MET A 37 -9.92 -5.04 -0.61
C MET A 37 -9.14 -6.10 0.16
N GLU A 38 -8.70 -5.80 1.39
CA GLU A 38 -7.98 -6.77 2.24
C GLU A 38 -8.83 -8.02 2.52
N LYS A 39 -10.13 -7.85 2.72
CA LYS A 39 -11.07 -8.95 2.92
C LYS A 39 -11.13 -9.85 1.68
N GLY A 40 -11.34 -9.30 0.49
CA GLY A 40 -11.36 -10.08 -0.76
C GLY A 40 -10.04 -10.82 -1.01
N ILE A 41 -8.91 -10.18 -0.71
CA ILE A 41 -7.57 -10.82 -0.81
C ILE A 41 -7.44 -11.98 0.19
N ARG A 42 -7.87 -11.81 1.45
CA ARG A 42 -7.86 -12.89 2.45
C ARG A 42 -8.75 -14.05 2.02
N GLU A 43 -9.91 -13.77 1.45
CA GLU A 43 -10.84 -14.79 0.94
C GLU A 43 -10.23 -15.60 -0.21
N SER A 44 -9.32 -14.99 -1.01
CA SER A 44 -8.51 -15.69 -2.01
C SER A 44 -7.31 -16.49 -1.44
N GLY A 45 -7.07 -16.42 -0.13
CA GLY A 45 -5.98 -17.15 0.55
C GLY A 45 -4.61 -16.45 0.52
N VAL A 46 -4.55 -15.17 0.15
CA VAL A 46 -3.32 -14.38 0.10
C VAL A 46 -3.22 -13.48 1.34
N ASP A 47 -2.01 -13.25 1.89
CA ASP A 47 -1.81 -12.24 2.93
C ASP A 47 -1.87 -10.83 2.29
N PRO A 48 -2.82 -9.96 2.69
CA PRO A 48 -2.94 -8.62 2.11
C PRO A 48 -1.69 -7.76 2.26
N LYS A 49 -0.82 -8.06 3.23
CA LYS A 49 0.46 -7.35 3.37
C LYS A 49 1.36 -7.50 2.15
N ILE A 50 1.30 -8.66 1.48
CA ILE A 50 2.05 -8.92 0.24
C ILE A 50 1.51 -8.02 -0.89
N MET A 51 0.22 -7.73 -0.86
CA MET A 51 -0.49 -6.93 -1.87
C MET A 51 -0.59 -5.46 -1.50
N LYS A 52 0.17 -4.97 -0.50
CA LYS A 52 0.02 -3.60 0.02
C LYS A 52 0.14 -2.54 -1.08
N GLU A 53 1.16 -2.63 -1.93
CA GLU A 53 1.38 -1.65 -3.00
C GLU A 53 0.27 -1.69 -4.05
N TRP A 54 -0.31 -2.87 -4.29
CA TRP A 54 -1.45 -3.04 -5.19
C TRP A 54 -2.71 -2.40 -4.62
N ILE A 55 -2.98 -2.63 -3.32
CA ILE A 55 -4.10 -2.02 -2.60
C ILE A 55 -3.96 -0.50 -2.62
N ASP A 56 -2.78 0.03 -2.31
CA ASP A 56 -2.53 1.48 -2.29
C ASP A 56 -2.71 2.10 -3.68
N CYS A 57 -2.27 1.41 -4.74
CA CYS A 57 -2.52 1.83 -6.12
C CYS A 57 -4.01 1.87 -6.44
N ALA A 58 -4.74 0.80 -6.11
CA ALA A 58 -6.16 0.69 -6.41
C ALA A 58 -6.98 1.75 -5.68
N ILE A 59 -6.76 1.96 -4.38
CA ILE A 59 -7.46 3.00 -3.60
C ILE A 59 -7.22 4.37 -4.21
N LYS A 60 -5.97 4.69 -4.58
CA LYS A 60 -5.66 5.96 -5.24
C LYS A 60 -6.43 6.11 -6.56
N LYS A 61 -6.53 5.05 -7.35
CA LYS A 61 -7.28 5.07 -8.60
C LYS A 61 -8.79 5.18 -8.37
N PHE A 62 -9.35 4.52 -7.37
CA PHE A 62 -10.75 4.71 -6.99
C PHE A 62 -11.01 6.16 -6.56
N GLU A 63 -10.15 6.72 -5.73
CA GLU A 63 -10.22 8.13 -5.31
C GLU A 63 -10.17 9.09 -6.51
N GLU A 64 -9.32 8.84 -7.51
CA GLU A 64 -9.24 9.66 -8.74
C GLU A 64 -10.50 9.55 -9.63
N ASN A 65 -11.26 8.46 -9.55
CA ASN A 65 -12.35 8.18 -10.48
C ASN A 65 -13.76 8.37 -9.89
N TYR A 66 -13.91 8.26 -8.58
CA TYR A 66 -15.20 8.35 -7.87
C TYR A 66 -15.17 9.43 -6.80
N GLU A 67 -16.31 10.03 -6.50
CA GLU A 67 -16.42 11.10 -5.52
C GLU A 67 -16.21 10.59 -4.09
N ASN A 68 -16.58 9.34 -3.78
CA ASN A 68 -16.43 8.72 -2.47
C ASN A 68 -16.44 7.18 -2.57
N PHE A 69 -16.24 6.50 -1.43
CA PHE A 69 -16.25 5.04 -1.38
C PHE A 69 -17.61 4.44 -1.80
N GLU A 70 -18.72 5.04 -1.38
CA GLU A 70 -20.07 4.55 -1.70
C GLU A 70 -20.34 4.56 -3.21
N GLU A 71 -19.91 5.60 -3.92
CA GLU A 71 -20.03 5.64 -5.39
C GLU A 71 -19.18 4.54 -6.04
N ALA A 72 -17.97 4.28 -5.55
CA ALA A 72 -17.10 3.23 -6.06
C ALA A 72 -17.65 1.82 -5.78
N ASP A 73 -18.21 1.60 -4.59
CA ASP A 73 -18.80 0.32 -4.16
C ASP A 73 -20.08 -0.03 -4.95
N ASN A 74 -20.79 0.99 -5.42
CA ASN A 74 -21.96 0.83 -6.28
C ASN A 74 -21.63 0.88 -7.78
N ALA A 75 -20.36 1.04 -8.15
CA ALA A 75 -19.94 1.05 -9.55
C ALA A 75 -20.11 -0.34 -10.18
N SER A 76 -20.07 -0.41 -11.51
CA SER A 76 -20.13 -1.70 -12.17
C SER A 76 -18.86 -2.51 -11.88
N ASP A 77 -19.02 -3.83 -11.67
CA ASP A 77 -17.89 -4.75 -11.44
C ASP A 77 -16.80 -4.58 -12.51
N GLN A 78 -17.20 -4.38 -13.78
CA GLN A 78 -16.28 -4.20 -14.90
C GLN A 78 -15.39 -2.96 -14.76
N GLU A 79 -15.91 -1.84 -14.25
CA GLU A 79 -15.12 -0.62 -14.03
C GLU A 79 -14.13 -0.81 -12.88
N GLY A 80 -14.59 -1.43 -11.79
CA GLY A 80 -13.73 -1.79 -10.65
C GLY A 80 -12.62 -2.75 -11.04
N GLU A 81 -12.95 -3.81 -11.78
CA GLU A 81 -12.00 -4.80 -12.31
C GLU A 81 -10.92 -4.14 -13.18
N LYS A 82 -11.32 -3.21 -14.05
CA LYS A 82 -10.38 -2.48 -14.89
C LYS A 82 -9.37 -1.71 -14.03
N ILE A 83 -9.86 -0.95 -13.04
CA ILE A 83 -9.01 -0.17 -12.13
C ILE A 83 -8.00 -1.06 -11.42
N VAL A 84 -8.44 -2.17 -10.84
CA VAL A 84 -7.54 -3.05 -10.08
C VAL A 84 -6.57 -3.81 -10.99
N SER A 85 -6.99 -4.14 -12.21
CA SER A 85 -6.13 -4.79 -13.22
C SER A 85 -5.00 -3.86 -13.71
N ASP A 86 -5.28 -2.56 -13.90
CA ASP A 86 -4.29 -1.56 -14.30
C ASP A 86 -3.17 -1.43 -13.25
N CYS A 87 -3.54 -1.51 -11.97
CA CYS A 87 -2.58 -1.52 -10.86
C CYS A 87 -1.72 -2.79 -10.84
N MET A 88 -2.31 -3.95 -11.08
CA MET A 88 -1.56 -5.21 -11.14
C MET A 88 -0.56 -5.20 -12.31
N ALA A 89 -0.99 -4.73 -13.48
CA ALA A 89 -0.12 -4.62 -14.65
C ALA A 89 1.04 -3.65 -14.42
N SER A 90 0.79 -2.54 -13.71
CA SER A 90 1.83 -1.57 -13.36
C SER A 90 2.87 -2.18 -12.41
N LEU A 91 2.45 -2.92 -11.38
CA LEU A 91 3.35 -3.61 -10.47
C LEU A 91 4.18 -4.69 -11.16
N MET A 92 3.56 -5.51 -12.01
CA MET A 92 4.31 -6.50 -12.80
C MET A 92 5.33 -5.85 -13.72
N LYS A 93 4.96 -4.74 -14.36
CA LYS A 93 5.88 -3.98 -15.21
C LYS A 93 7.06 -3.42 -14.42
N ASP A 94 6.81 -2.94 -13.21
CA ASP A 94 7.87 -2.42 -12.35
C ASP A 94 8.80 -3.55 -11.85
N ALA A 95 8.23 -4.69 -11.42
CA ALA A 95 9.02 -5.88 -11.05
C ALA A 95 9.88 -6.42 -12.21
N LEU A 96 9.40 -6.34 -13.45
CA LEU A 96 10.18 -6.76 -14.63
C LEU A 96 11.33 -5.81 -14.98
N LYS A 97 11.27 -4.53 -14.59
CA LYS A 97 12.39 -3.61 -14.79
C LYS A 97 13.59 -4.00 -13.93
N ASP A 98 13.33 -4.50 -12.72
CA ASP A 98 14.39 -4.92 -11.81
C ASP A 98 15.11 -6.18 -12.33
N VAL A 99 14.39 -7.10 -12.99
CA VAL A 99 14.98 -8.30 -13.62
C VAL A 99 15.84 -7.96 -14.84
N ASN A 100 15.54 -6.86 -15.54
CA ASN A 100 16.29 -6.45 -16.73
C ASN A 100 17.33 -5.36 -16.45
N SER A 101 17.54 -5.01 -15.17
CA SER A 101 18.67 -4.20 -14.74
C SER A 101 19.91 -5.09 -14.73
N PRO A 102 20.97 -4.79 -15.51
CA PRO A 102 22.19 -5.58 -15.46
C PRO A 102 22.74 -5.51 -14.03
N GLU A 103 22.75 -6.65 -13.33
CA GLU A 103 23.52 -6.79 -12.10
C GLU A 103 24.95 -6.37 -12.44
N THR A 104 25.40 -5.28 -11.83
CA THR A 104 26.84 -4.99 -11.83
C THR A 104 27.50 -6.11 -11.02
N PRO A 105 28.47 -6.84 -11.58
CA PRO A 105 29.21 -7.84 -10.81
C PRO A 105 29.82 -7.14 -9.60
N THR A 106 29.44 -7.58 -8.41
CA THR A 106 30.19 -7.25 -7.19
C THR A 106 31.40 -8.17 -7.16
N ASP A 107 32.41 -7.83 -7.96
CA ASP A 107 33.76 -8.36 -7.82
C ASP A 107 34.30 -7.84 -6.49
N ASN A 108 34.22 -8.66 -5.44
CA ASN A 108 35.13 -8.66 -4.28
C ASN A 108 35.00 -10.04 -3.61
N GLU A 109 35.53 -11.07 -4.28
CA GLU A 109 36.04 -12.25 -3.58
C GLU A 109 37.21 -11.77 -2.70
N GLU A 110 36.97 -11.59 -1.40
CA GLU A 110 38.06 -11.65 -0.42
C GLU A 110 38.51 -13.11 -0.32
N PRO A 111 39.80 -13.42 -0.52
CA PRO A 111 40.28 -14.79 -0.46
C PRO A 111 40.16 -15.31 0.98
N MET A 112 39.46 -16.44 1.15
CA MET A 112 39.51 -17.23 2.38
C MET A 112 40.96 -17.66 2.62
N GLU A 113 41.62 -17.01 3.57
CA GLU A 113 42.87 -17.50 4.13
C GLU A 113 42.61 -18.86 4.78
N ASN A 114 43.23 -19.87 4.18
CA ASN A 114 43.28 -21.26 4.63
C ASN A 114 44.09 -21.34 5.94
N PRO A 115 43.51 -21.69 7.11
CA PRO A 115 44.31 -22.00 8.27
C PRO A 115 44.97 -23.36 8.06
N ALA A 116 46.30 -23.32 8.06
CA ALA A 116 47.21 -24.43 7.94
C ALA A 116 46.79 -25.66 8.75
N GLN A 117 46.98 -26.82 8.11
CA GLN A 117 47.12 -28.11 8.77
C GLN A 117 48.37 -28.05 9.69
N GLU A 118 48.18 -28.13 11.00
CA GLU A 118 49.24 -28.58 11.91
C GLU A 118 49.01 -30.06 12.20
N GLU A 119 49.97 -30.86 11.76
CA GLU A 119 50.15 -32.25 12.13
C GLU A 119 50.63 -32.32 13.57
N GLU A 120 49.93 -33.07 14.43
CA GLU A 120 50.54 -33.63 15.63
C GLU A 120 50.54 -35.16 15.56
N SER A 121 51.76 -35.65 15.39
CA SER A 121 52.22 -37.04 15.49
C SER A 121 51.95 -37.63 16.89
N PRO A 122 51.55 -38.92 16.99
CA PRO A 122 51.67 -39.65 18.24
C PRO A 122 53.04 -40.33 18.33
N ALA A 123 53.90 -39.82 19.22
CA ALA A 123 54.98 -40.57 19.85
C ALA A 123 54.74 -40.41 21.37
N GLU A 124 54.84 -41.41 22.25
CA GLU A 124 55.74 -42.55 22.32
C GLU A 124 55.07 -43.71 23.09
N GLU A 125 55.49 -44.94 22.77
CA GLU A 125 55.40 -46.10 23.65
C GLU A 125 56.48 -46.02 24.74
N LEU A 126 56.15 -46.35 25.99
CA LEU A 126 56.84 -47.32 26.88
C LEU A 126 56.19 -47.39 28.27
#